data_AF-A0A528D2G9-F1
#
_entry.id   AF-A0A528D2G9-F1
#
_cell.length_a   1.000
_cell.length_b   1.000
_cell.length_c   1.000
_cell.angle_alpha   90.00
_cell.angle_beta   90.00
_cell.angle_gamma   90.00
#
_symmetry.space_group_name_H-M   'P 1'
#
loop_
_entity.id
_entity.type
_entity.pdbx_description
1 polymer ?
#
loop_
_entity_poly.entity_id
_entity_poly.type
_entity_poly.pdbx_seq_one_letter_code
_entity_poly.pdbx_strand_id
1 'polypeptide(L)'
;VVTTTERSRVPVEGLVQRYGMAGRARVRAADIPVLALEDPASDAILKLRGEIARALEEDRAEAIVLGCAGMADLAAELQREFDVPVIDGVGAAVKQAEALIALGLSTSKRGAYANP
;
A
#
# COMPACT_ATOMS: atom_id res chain seq x y z
N VAL A 1 2.71 0.11 -5.82
CA VAL A 1 1.62 0.54 -4.91
C VAL A 1 0.36 0.67 -5.73
N VAL A 2 -0.70 -0.06 -5.38
CA VAL A 2 -2.00 0.06 -6.03
C VAL A 2 -2.97 0.74 -5.07
N THR A 3 -3.47 1.92 -5.43
CA THR A 3 -4.41 2.72 -4.64
C THR A 3 -5.82 2.68 -5.25
N THR A 4 -6.80 3.24 -4.55
CA THR A 4 -8.21 3.20 -4.93
C THR A 4 -8.53 4.18 -6.05
N THR A 5 -8.37 5.49 -5.83
CA THR A 5 -8.82 6.54 -6.78
C THR A 5 -7.66 7.23 -7.46
N GLU A 6 -7.85 7.72 -8.69
CA GLU A 6 -6.83 8.49 -9.41
C GLU A 6 -6.42 9.76 -8.64
N ARG A 7 -7.36 10.39 -7.92
CA ARG A 7 -7.09 11.55 -7.06
C ARG A 7 -6.04 11.24 -5.98
N SER A 8 -6.00 10.01 -5.49
CA SER A 8 -5.04 9.59 -4.47
C SER A 8 -3.64 9.25 -5.03
N ARG A 9 -3.49 9.09 -6.35
CA ARG A 9 -2.22 8.72 -6.99
C ARG A 9 -1.13 9.76 -6.71
N VAL A 10 -1.41 11.04 -6.97
CA VAL A 10 -0.42 12.12 -6.84
C VAL A 10 0.11 12.28 -5.40
N PRO A 11 -0.73 12.33 -4.35
CA PRO A 11 -0.24 12.32 -2.96
C PRO A 11 0.63 11.10 -2.63
N VAL A 12 0.24 9.90 -3.08
CA VAL A 12 0.98 8.67 -2.81
C VAL A 12 2.33 8.66 -3.53
N GLU A 13 2.41 9.17 -4.75
CA GLU A 13 3.68 9.36 -5.47
C GLU A 13 4.61 10.32 -4.73
N GLY A 14 4.07 11.41 -4.18
CA GLY A 14 4.82 12.34 -3.34
C GLY A 14 5.40 11.65 -2.10
N LEU A 15 4.65 10.74 -1.47
CA LEU A 15 5.13 9.94 -0.34
C LEU A 15 6.23 8.95 -0.77
N VAL A 16 6.03 8.24 -1.88
CA VAL A 16 7.04 7.32 -2.44
C VAL A 16 8.35 8.07 -2.72
N GLN A 17 8.30 9.28 -3.26
CA GLN A 17 9.47 10.13 -3.45
C GLN A 17 10.09 10.55 -2.12
N ARG A 18 9.28 11.07 -1.18
CA ARG A 18 9.74 11.52 0.14
C ARG A 18 10.41 10.42 0.95
N TYR A 19 9.96 9.17 0.79
CA TYR A 19 10.53 7.99 1.45
C TYR A 19 11.69 7.36 0.66
N GLY A 20 12.16 7.97 -0.42
CA GLY A 20 13.31 7.51 -1.18
C GLY A 20 13.05 6.26 -2.04
N MET A 21 11.78 5.95 -2.33
CA MET A 21 11.36 4.74 -3.04
C MET A 21 11.03 4.98 -4.52
N ALA A 22 11.19 6.20 -5.04
CA ALA A 22 10.85 6.54 -6.42
C ALA A 22 11.57 5.69 -7.49
N GLY A 23 12.79 5.24 -7.21
CA GLY A 23 13.54 4.35 -8.09
C GLY A 23 13.14 2.86 -7.99
N ARG A 24 12.26 2.51 -7.06
CA ARG A 24 11.90 1.10 -6.72
C ARG A 24 10.40 0.83 -6.72
N ALA A 25 9.56 1.86 -6.64
CA ALA A 25 8.12 1.71 -6.54
C ALA A 25 7.41 2.61 -7.54
N ARG A 26 6.43 2.03 -8.25
CA ARG A 26 5.45 2.76 -9.08
C ARG A 26 4.12 2.82 -8.36
N VAL A 27 3.35 3.87 -8.62
CA VAL A 27 2.01 4.06 -8.04
C VAL A 27 0.98 3.97 -9.17
N ARG A 28 -0.01 3.12 -8.95
CA ARG A 28 -1.14 2.86 -9.86
C ARG A 28 -2.44 3.05 -9.11
N ALA A 29 -3.48 3.49 -9.81
CA ALA A 29 -4.82 3.62 -9.25
C ALA A 29 -5.77 2.65 -9.98
N ALA A 30 -6.55 1.89 -9.21
CA ALA A 30 -7.56 0.99 -9.77
C ALA A 30 -8.86 1.72 -10.19
N ASP A 31 -8.93 3.03 -9.94
CA ASP A 31 -10.08 3.92 -10.17
C ASP A 31 -11.41 3.38 -9.62
N ILE A 32 -11.37 2.98 -8.34
CA ILE A 32 -12.50 2.46 -7.58
C ILE A 32 -12.86 3.38 -6.40
N PRO A 33 -14.15 3.61 -6.12
CA PRO A 33 -14.57 4.25 -4.88
C PRO A 33 -14.19 3.39 -3.67
N VAL A 34 -13.69 4.00 -2.60
CA VAL A 34 -13.26 3.27 -1.39
C VAL A 34 -14.41 2.45 -0.79
N LEU A 35 -15.60 3.05 -0.68
CA LEU A 35 -16.79 2.40 -0.11
C LEU A 35 -17.28 1.20 -0.93
N ALA A 36 -16.90 1.13 -2.20
CA ALA A 36 -17.30 0.04 -3.09
C ALA A 36 -16.55 -1.27 -2.77
N LEU A 37 -15.46 -1.21 -1.99
CA LEU A 37 -14.71 -2.40 -1.54
C LEU A 37 -15.49 -3.24 -0.53
N GLU A 38 -16.42 -2.63 0.20
CA GLU A 38 -17.23 -3.32 1.24
C GLU A 38 -18.52 -3.92 0.67
N ASP A 39 -18.88 -3.58 -0.58
CA ASP A 39 -20.06 -4.08 -1.26
C ASP A 39 -19.73 -5.32 -2.11
N PRO A 40 -20.21 -6.53 -1.73
CA PRO A 40 -19.96 -7.76 -2.48
C PRO A 40 -20.53 -7.75 -3.91
N ALA A 41 -21.51 -6.88 -4.19
CA ALA A 41 -22.08 -6.71 -5.52
C ALA A 41 -21.27 -5.76 -6.41
N SER A 42 -20.25 -5.10 -5.87
CA SER A 42 -19.42 -4.15 -6.60
C SER A 42 -18.38 -4.82 -7.51
N ASP A 43 -18.05 -4.14 -8.60
CA ASP A 43 -16.93 -4.51 -9.49
C ASP A 43 -15.56 -4.05 -8.96
N ALA A 44 -15.49 -3.45 -7.77
CA ALA A 44 -14.28 -2.84 -7.22
C ALA A 44 -13.12 -3.84 -7.08
N ILE A 45 -13.39 -5.04 -6.57
CA ILE A 45 -12.35 -6.07 -6.39
C ILE A 45 -11.85 -6.57 -7.76
N LEU A 46 -12.73 -6.69 -8.76
CA LEU A 46 -12.34 -7.07 -10.12
C LEU A 46 -11.43 -6.02 -10.76
N LYS A 47 -11.75 -4.73 -10.62
CA LYS A 47 -10.90 -3.63 -11.09
C LYS A 47 -9.56 -3.60 -10.36
N LEU A 48 -9.55 -3.82 -9.05
CA LEU A 48 -8.32 -3.92 -8.27
C LEU A 48 -7.42 -5.07 -8.77
N ARG A 49 -7.98 -6.26 -8.98
CA ARG A 49 -7.27 -7.41 -9.55
C ARG A 49 -6.70 -7.10 -10.93
N GLY A 50 -7.50 -6.45 -11.79
CA GLY A 50 -7.05 -6.01 -13.10
C GLY A 50 -5.86 -5.05 -13.03
N GLU A 51 -5.88 -4.08 -12.10
CA GLU A 51 -4.75 -3.17 -11.94
C GLU A 51 -3.50 -3.85 -11.36
N ILE A 52 -3.69 -4.81 -10.46
CA ILE A 52 -2.59 -5.63 -9.95
C ILE A 52 -1.96 -6.43 -11.10
N ALA A 53 -2.77 -7.12 -11.92
CA ALA A 53 -2.27 -7.87 -13.06
C ALA A 53 -1.46 -6.97 -14.02
N ARG A 54 -1.97 -5.78 -14.34
CA ARG A 54 -1.24 -4.78 -15.14
C ARG A 54 0.07 -4.34 -14.48
N ALA A 55 0.09 -4.14 -13.16
CA ALA A 55 1.31 -3.81 -12.44
C ALA A 55 2.38 -4.92 -12.56
N LEU A 56 1.97 -6.20 -12.52
CA LEU A 56 2.90 -7.32 -12.67
C LEU A 56 3.40 -7.43 -14.11
N GLU A 57 2.52 -7.30 -15.10
CA GLU A 57 2.87 -7.47 -16.52
C GLU A 57 3.64 -6.26 -17.10
N GLU A 58 3.12 -5.04 -16.90
CA GLU A 58 3.63 -3.83 -17.55
C GLU A 58 4.83 -3.24 -16.79
N ASP A 59 4.73 -3.19 -15.46
CA ASP A 59 5.79 -2.59 -14.63
C ASP A 59 6.86 -3.59 -14.22
N ARG A 60 6.62 -4.89 -14.46
CA ARG A 60 7.43 -6.00 -13.93
C ARG A 60 7.57 -5.90 -12.41
N ALA A 61 6.47 -5.54 -11.73
CA ALA A 61 6.43 -5.56 -10.28
C ALA A 61 6.53 -6.99 -9.76
N GLU A 62 7.35 -7.21 -8.73
CA GLU A 62 7.50 -8.52 -8.07
C GLU A 62 6.82 -8.54 -6.69
N ALA A 63 6.21 -7.43 -6.29
CA ALA A 63 5.44 -7.29 -5.07
C ALA A 63 4.43 -6.14 -5.19
N ILE A 64 3.31 -6.25 -4.47
CA ILE A 64 2.24 -5.26 -4.44
C ILE A 64 2.11 -4.67 -3.04
N VAL A 65 2.03 -3.35 -2.95
CA VAL A 65 1.64 -2.65 -1.72
C VAL A 65 0.25 -2.08 -1.90
N LEU A 66 -0.66 -2.44 -1.00
CA LEU A 66 -2.03 -1.93 -1.00
C LEU A 66 -2.06 -0.50 -0.45
N GLY A 67 -2.58 0.43 -1.25
CA GLY A 67 -2.57 1.87 -0.97
C GLY A 67 -3.73 2.38 -0.09
N CYS A 68 -4.63 1.51 0.36
CA CYS A 68 -5.77 1.88 1.20
C CYS A 68 -5.97 0.86 2.32
N ALA A 69 -6.25 1.35 3.53
CA ALA A 69 -6.47 0.51 4.71
C ALA A 69 -7.70 -0.41 4.55
N GLY A 70 -8.72 0.02 3.81
CA GLY A 70 -9.91 -0.79 3.51
C GLY A 70 -9.65 -2.03 2.64
N MET A 71 -8.41 -2.24 2.17
CA MET A 71 -8.01 -3.42 1.41
C MET A 71 -7.22 -4.43 2.24
N ALA A 72 -7.00 -4.19 3.54
CA ALA A 72 -6.10 -5.02 4.36
C ALA A 72 -6.49 -6.51 4.37
N ASP A 73 -7.79 -6.80 4.48
CA ASP A 73 -8.30 -8.18 4.51
C ASP A 73 -8.12 -8.92 3.16
N LEU A 74 -7.91 -8.19 2.07
CA LEU A 74 -7.70 -8.75 0.73
C LEU A 74 -6.25 -9.22 0.51
N ALA A 75 -5.29 -8.78 1.31
CA ALA A 75 -3.87 -9.00 1.05
C ALA A 75 -3.51 -10.50 0.97
N ALA A 76 -3.99 -11.30 1.92
CA ALA A 76 -3.71 -12.74 1.95
C ALA A 76 -4.39 -13.51 0.82
N GLU A 77 -5.52 -13.03 0.32
CA GLU A 77 -6.20 -13.61 -0.85
C GLU A 77 -5.45 -13.28 -2.13
N LEU A 78 -5.17 -11.99 -2.36
CA LEU A 78 -4.46 -11.51 -3.55
C LEU A 78 -3.05 -12.10 -3.63
N GLN A 79 -2.35 -12.26 -2.50
CA GLN A 79 -1.04 -12.90 -2.48
C GLN A 79 -1.09 -14.35 -2.98
N ARG A 80 -2.11 -15.12 -2.57
CA ARG A 80 -2.28 -16.50 -3.05
C ARG A 80 -2.70 -16.55 -4.51
N GLU A 81 -3.50 -15.58 -4.94
CA GLU A 81 -4.00 -15.49 -6.32
C GLU A 81 -2.88 -15.15 -7.32
N PHE A 82 -2.04 -14.17 -7.00
CA PHE A 82 -1.00 -13.66 -7.90
C PHE A 82 0.39 -14.27 -7.67
N ASP A 83 0.56 -15.11 -6.64
CA ASP A 83 1.82 -15.76 -6.26
C ASP A 83 3.01 -14.79 -6.08
N VAL A 84 2.73 -13.60 -5.55
CA VAL A 84 3.71 -12.57 -5.23
C VAL A 84 3.38 -11.94 -3.88
N PRO A 85 4.36 -11.39 -3.13
CA PRO A 85 4.08 -10.69 -1.90
C PRO A 85 3.07 -9.56 -2.09
N VAL A 86 1.96 -9.60 -1.34
CA VAL A 86 0.99 -8.51 -1.26
C VAL A 86 0.98 -7.97 0.16
N ILE A 87 1.44 -6.74 0.32
CA ILE A 87 1.66 -6.09 1.60
C ILE A 87 0.49 -5.15 1.90
N ASP A 88 -0.21 -5.40 3.00
CA ASP A 88 -1.10 -4.42 3.61
C ASP A 88 -0.31 -3.48 4.54
N GLY A 89 -0.59 -2.18 4.45
CA GLY A 89 0.12 -1.19 5.25
C GLY A 89 -0.21 -1.24 6.75
N VAL A 90 -1.35 -1.82 7.14
CA VAL A 90 -1.82 -1.81 8.52
C VAL A 90 -1.04 -2.82 9.36
N GLY A 91 -1.05 -4.09 8.95
CA GLY A 91 -0.29 -5.17 9.58
C GLY A 91 1.22 -4.89 9.54
N ALA A 92 1.73 -4.40 8.41
CA ALA A 92 3.13 -4.01 8.29
C ALA A 92 3.52 -2.91 9.30
N ALA A 93 2.69 -1.87 9.46
CA ALA A 93 2.94 -0.80 10.42
C ALA A 93 2.89 -1.27 11.88
N VAL A 94 1.93 -2.15 12.22
CA VAL A 94 1.84 -2.74 13.57
C VAL A 94 3.12 -3.51 13.90
N LYS A 95 3.58 -4.36 12.98
CA LYS A 95 4.82 -5.14 13.19
C LYS A 95 6.07 -4.28 13.23
N GLN A 96 6.11 -3.19 12.46
CA GLN A 96 7.20 -2.22 12.57
C GLN A 96 7.21 -1.51 13.94
N ALA A 97 6.05 -1.14 14.48
CA ALA A 97 5.95 -0.52 15.80
C ALA A 97 6.37 -1.50 16.92
N GLU A 98 5.91 -2.75 16.87
CA GLU A 98 6.35 -3.80 17.80
C GLU A 98 7.87 -3.99 17.79
N ALA A 99 8.48 -4.03 16.59
CA ALA A 99 9.93 -4.19 16.43
C ALA A 99 10.71 -3.02 17.06
N LEU A 100 10.26 -1.79 16.87
CA LEU A 100 10.90 -0.60 17.47
C LEU A 100 10.84 -0.65 19.01
N ILE A 101 9.68 -1.03 19.56
CA ILE A 101 9.49 -1.18 21.01
C ILE A 101 10.39 -2.27 21.57
N ALA A 102 10.44 -3.44 20.92
CA ALA A 102 11.28 -4.56 21.35
C ALA A 102 12.78 -4.21 21.38
N LEU A 103 13.22 -3.29 20.51
CA LEU A 103 14.59 -2.78 20.47
C LEU A 103 14.85 -1.60 21.41
N GLY A 104 13.84 -1.10 22.15
CA GLY A 104 13.96 0.08 22.99
C GLY A 104 14.18 1.38 22.20
N LEU A 105 13.76 1.42 20.94
CA LEU A 105 13.93 2.57 20.06
C LEU A 105 12.70 3.49 20.10
N SER A 106 12.95 4.79 20.01
CA SER A 106 11.91 5.82 19.94
C SER A 106 12.35 7.00 19.07
N THR A 107 11.39 7.85 18.66
CA THR A 107 11.67 9.03 17.85
C THR A 107 12.60 10.00 18.59
N SER A 108 13.76 10.29 18.02
CA SER A 108 14.73 11.23 18.58
C SER A 108 14.14 12.62 18.77
N LYS A 109 14.24 13.16 19.99
CA LYS A 109 13.77 14.51 20.35
C LYS A 109 14.87 15.59 20.35
N ARG A 110 16.05 15.28 19.80
CA ARG A 110 17.22 16.19 19.83
C ARG A 110 17.22 17.29 18.76
N GLY A 111 16.40 17.19 17.73
CA GLY A 111 16.48 18.08 16.55
C GLY A 111 15.15 18.22 15.83
N ALA A 112 15.10 17.83 14.55
CA ALA A 112 13.94 18.04 13.68
C ALA A 112 12.58 17.51 14.21
N TYR A 113 12.58 16.58 15.16
CA TYR A 113 11.38 16.03 15.81
C TYR A 113 11.29 16.35 17.31
N ALA A 114 11.99 17.40 17.79
CA ALA A 114 11.84 17.92 19.15
C ALA A 114 10.37 18.25 19.46
N ASN A 115 10.04 18.37 20.75
CA ASN A 115 8.68 18.73 21.14
C ASN A 115 8.33 20.13 20.61
N PRO A 116 7.08 20.36 20.15
CA PRO A 116 6.60 21.68 19.75
C PRO A 116 6.71 22.72 20.88
#